data_AF-A0A7R9S388-F1
#
_entry.id   AF-A0A7R9S388-F1
#
_cell.length_a   1.000
_cell.length_b   1.000
_cell.length_c   1.000
_cell.angle_alpha   90.00
_cell.angle_beta   90.00
_cell.angle_gamma   90.00
#
_symmetry.space_group_name_H-M   'P 1'
#
loop_
_entity.id
_entity.type
_entity.pdbx_description
1 polymer ?
#
loop_
_entity_poly.entity_id
_entity_poly.type
_entity_poly.pdbx_seq_one_letter_code
_entity_poly.pdbx_strand_id
1 'polypeptide(L)' 'SLFRQGRNSLFTIISRGGGLCIYISKRWCNDAEVISSHCCPDVELLTVKCRPFYLTQEFTIIIIIAVYIPPCEH' A
#
# COMPACT_ATOMS: atom_id res chain seq x y z
N SER A 1 3.01 -5.48 10.85
CA SER A 1 1.64 -5.46 10.33
C SER A 1 1.67 -5.67 8.83
N LEU A 2 0.75 -6.48 8.30
CA LEU A 2 0.63 -6.76 6.87
C LEU A 2 -0.59 -5.99 6.35
N PHE A 3 -0.39 -5.13 5.37
CA PHE A 3 -1.47 -4.40 4.70
C PHE A 3 -1.53 -4.88 3.26
N ARG A 4 -2.68 -5.42 2.88
CA ARG A 4 -2.92 -5.93 1.53
C ARG A 4 -4.21 -5.31 1.02
N GLN A 5 -4.20 -4.85 -0.22
CA GLN A 5 -5.42 -4.40 -0.87
C GLN A 5 -6.35 -5.60 -1.10
N GLY A 6 -7.58 -5.52 -0.56
CA GLY A 6 -8.64 -6.50 -0.80
C GLY A 6 -9.28 -6.28 -2.17
N ARG A 7 -9.58 -7.37 -2.88
CA ARG A 7 -10.17 -7.31 -4.23
C ARG A 7 -11.65 -6.95 -4.14
N ASN A 8 -12.11 -6.00 -4.95
CA ASN A 8 -13.54 -5.83 -5.24
C ASN A 8 -13.78 -6.24 -6.69
N SER A 9 -14.50 -7.34 -6.90
CA SER A 9 -14.70 -8.00 -8.20
C SER A 9 -15.48 -7.18 -9.23
N LEU A 10 -15.94 -5.98 -8.87
CA LEU A 10 -16.69 -5.09 -9.77
C LEU A 10 -15.83 -4.11 -10.56
N PHE A 11 -14.56 -3.88 -10.20
CA PHE A 11 -13.73 -2.80 -10.78
C PHE A 11 -12.38 -3.25 -11.34
N THR A 12 -12.06 -4.55 -11.33
CA THR A 12 -10.70 -5.01 -11.59
C THR A 12 -10.61 -5.85 -12.87
N ILE A 13 -10.02 -5.28 -13.93
CA ILE A 13 -9.53 -6.03 -15.08
C ILE A 13 -8.16 -6.58 -14.71
N ILE A 14 -8.07 -7.75 -14.07
CA ILE A 14 -6.84 -8.56 -14.13
C ILE A 14 -7.17 -10.01 -13.79
N SER A 15 -7.36 -10.79 -14.85
CA SER A 15 -7.40 -12.24 -14.86
C SER A 15 -6.00 -12.86 -14.62
N ARG A 16 -4.97 -12.06 -14.31
CA ARG A 16 -3.56 -12.48 -14.23
C ARG A 16 -2.80 -11.80 -13.06
N GLY A 17 -2.98 -12.29 -11.84
CA GLY A 17 -1.92 -12.27 -10.80
C GLY A 17 -1.37 -10.93 -10.26
N GLY A 18 -2.17 -9.86 -10.16
CA GLY A 18 -1.76 -8.60 -9.51
C GLY A 18 -1.99 -8.54 -7.98
N GLY A 19 -1.76 -7.37 -7.38
CA GLY A 19 -2.02 -7.07 -5.98
C GLY A 19 -0.84 -6.46 -5.22
N LEU A 20 -1.04 -5.26 -4.70
CA LEU A 20 -0.08 -4.61 -3.80
C LEU A 20 -0.17 -5.09 -2.35
N CYS A 21 1.01 -5.17 -1.73
CA CYS A 21 1.16 -5.49 -0.32
C CYS A 21 2.28 -4.67 0.32
N ILE A 22 2.01 -4.10 1.49
CA ILE A 22 2.99 -3.40 2.32
C ILE A 22 3.18 -4.18 3.61
N TYR A 23 4.42 -4.56 3.90
CA TYR A 23 4.80 -5.18 5.16
C TYR A 23 5.58 -4.19 6.02
N ILE A 24 5.08 -3.95 7.24
CA ILE A 24 5.72 -3.08 8.23
C ILE A 24 6.17 -3.93 9.41
N SER A 25 7.46 -3.87 9.76
CA SER A 25 7.96 -4.55 10.97
C SER A 25 7.35 -3.95 12.23
N LYS A 26 6.76 -4.79 13.09
CA LYS A 26 6.22 -4.33 14.39
C LYS A 26 7.29 -3.78 15.34
N ARG A 27 8.57 -4.14 15.11
CA ARG A 27 9.70 -3.59 15.88
C ARG A 27 10.03 -2.15 15.47
N TRP A 28 9.63 -1.75 14.27
CA TRP A 28 9.86 -0.40 13.74
C TRP A 28 8.65 0.50 13.98
N CYS A 29 7.46 -0.02 13.76
CA CYS A 29 6.22 0.72 13.89
C CYS A 29 5.04 -0.21 14.22
N ASN A 30 4.27 0.12 15.26
CA ASN A 30 3.04 -0.59 15.62
C ASN A 30 1.77 0.22 15.32
N ASP A 31 1.90 1.54 15.13
CA ASP A 31 0.82 2.43 14.71
C ASP A 31 0.88 2.62 13.20
N ALA A 32 0.15 1.77 12.46
CA ALA A 32 0.09 1.83 11.01
C ALA A 32 -1.34 1.57 10.52
N GLU A 33 -1.76 2.32 9.49
CA GLU A 33 -3.12 2.33 8.98
C GLU A 33 -3.12 2.58 7.46
N VAL A 34 -4.00 1.89 6.74
CA VAL A 34 -4.24 2.18 5.30
C VAL A 34 -5.07 3.45 5.20
N ILE A 35 -4.54 4.49 4.55
CA ILE A 35 -5.25 5.76 4.35
C ILE A 35 -5.80 5.91 2.93
N SER A 36 -5.28 5.16 1.96
CA SER A 36 -5.82 5.13 0.60
C SER A 36 -5.47 3.81 -0.09
N SER A 37 -6.38 3.35 -0.95
CA SER A 37 -6.26 2.11 -1.70
C SER A 37 -7.04 2.27 -3.00
N HIS A 38 -6.36 2.19 -4.13
CA HIS A 38 -6.95 2.28 -5.46
C HIS A 38 -6.54 1.09 -6.32
N CYS A 39 -7.47 0.52 -7.08
CA CYS A 39 -7.22 -0.60 -7.97
C CYS A 39 -7.96 -0.31 -9.27
N CYS A 40 -7.21 0.09 -10.30
CA CYS A 40 -7.72 0.23 -11.65
C CYS A 40 -6.83 -0.55 -12.62
N PRO A 41 -7.31 -0.78 -13.86
CA PRO A 41 -6.57 -1.56 -14.86
C PRO A 41 -5.15 -1.04 -15.13
N ASP A 42 -4.98 0.27 -15.05
CA ASP A 42 -3.71 0.94 -15.37
C ASP A 42 -2.80 1.13 -14.14
N VAL A 43 -3.36 1.14 -12.93
CA VAL A 43 -2.62 1.45 -11.69
C VAL A 43 -3.25 0.75 -10.49
N GLU A 44 -2.42 0.01 -9.74
CA GLU A 44 -2.72 -0.35 -8.36
C GLU A 44 -1.97 0.59 -7.42
N LEU A 45 -2.63 1.04 -6.35
CA LEU A 45 -2.10 1.96 -5.34
C LEU A 45 -2.48 1.46 -3.95
N LEU A 46 -1.52 1.43 -3.04
CA LEU A 46 -1.74 1.22 -1.60
C LEU A 46 -0.94 2.24 -0.81
N THR A 47 -1.64 3.04 0.00
CA THR A 47 -1.03 4.06 0.85
C THR A 47 -1.25 3.73 2.31
N VAL A 48 -0.15 3.63 3.05
CA VAL A 48 -0.14 3.35 4.49
C VAL A 48 0.51 4.50 5.22
N LYS A 49 -0.22 5.06 6.18
CA LYS A 49 0.29 5.98 7.18
C LYS A 49 0.88 5.16 8.33
N CYS A 50 2.04 5.56 8.85
CA CYS A 50 2.61 4.92 10.03
C CYS A 50 3.39 5.90 10.91
N ARG A 51 3.50 5.60 12.20
CA ARG A 51 4.24 6.38 13.20
C ARG A 51 5.32 5.52 13.88
N PRO A 52 6.55 5.51 13.34
CA PRO A 52 7.65 4.74 13.91
C PRO A 52 8.09 5.25 15.29
N PHE A 53 8.70 4.35 16.08
CA PHE A 53 9.15 4.67 17.43
C PHE A 53 10.31 5.66 17.50
N TYR A 54 11.15 5.69 16.47
CA TYR A 54 12.43 6.42 16.47
C TYR A 54 12.42 7.68 15.59
N LEU A 55 11.24 8.20 15.26
CA LEU A 55 11.14 9.42 14.45
C LEU A 55 11.46 10.66 15.31
N THR A 56 12.22 11.61 14.77
CA THR A 56 12.56 12.86 15.47
C THR A 56 11.30 13.72 15.67
N GLN A 57 11.29 14.60 16.67
CA GLN A 57 10.09 15.38 17.04
C GLN A 57 9.50 16.21 15.87
N GLU A 58 10.31 16.55 14.88
CA GLU A 58 9.89 17.31 13.69
C GLU A 58 9.12 16.48 12.66
N PHE A 59 9.30 15.15 12.66
CA PHE A 59 8.58 14.23 11.79
C PHE A 59 7.79 13.27 12.66
N THR A 60 6.47 13.38 12.64
CA THR A 60 5.60 12.56 13.51
C THR A 60 5.00 11.37 12.80
N ILE A 61 5.00 11.37 11.46
CA ILE A 61 4.31 10.39 10.62
C ILE A 61 5.14 10.15 9.35
N ILE A 62 5.16 8.90 8.89
CA ILE A 62 5.64 8.50 7.56
C ILE A 62 4.43 8.04 6.73
N ILE A 63 4.42 8.42 5.45
CA ILE A 63 3.46 7.91 4.46
C ILE A 63 4.22 7.02 3.49
N ILE A 64 3.84 5.74 3.43
CA ILE A 64 4.38 4.74 2.51
C ILE A 64 3.38 4.58 1.37
N ILE A 65 3.82 4.84 0.14
CA ILE A 65 3.00 4.72 -1.06
C ILE A 65 3.60 3.62 -1.93
N ALA A 66 2.87 2.52 -2.11
CA ALA A 66 3.17 1.49 -3.08
C ALA A 66 2.32 1.71 -4.33
N VAL A 67 2.96 1.75 -5.50
CA VAL A 67 2.31 1.91 -6.80
C VAL A 67 2.78 0.78 -7.70
N TYR A 68 1.85 0.06 -8.31
CA TYR A 68 2.14 -0.90 -9.37
C TYR A 68 1.48 -0.41 -10.66
N ILE A 69 2.31 -0.24 -11.68
CA ILE A 69 1.88 0.10 -13.04
C ILE A 69 2.20 -1.13 -13.88
N PRO A 70 1.22 -1.79 -14.50
CA PRO A 70 1.45 -2.96 -15.32
C PRO A 70 2.28 -2.57 -16.55
N PRO A 71 3.16 -3.47 -17.04
CA PRO A 71 3.90 -3.23 -18.26
C PRO A 71 2.93 -3.11 -19.45
N CYS A 72 3.20 -2.18 -20.37
CA CYS A 72 2.46 -2.14 -21.64
C CYS A 72 2.75 -3.42 -22.43
N GLU A 73 1.78 -4.30 -22.57
CA GLU A 73 1.94 -5.50 -23.39
C GLU A 73 1.99 -5.09 -24.88
N HIS A 74 3.04 -5.54 -25.59
CA HIS A 74 3.18 -5.41 -27.06
C HIS A 74 2.62 -6.65 -27.75
#